data_AF-A0A9R1LA62-F1
#
_entry.id   AF-A0A9R1LA62-F1
#
_cell.length_a   1.000
_cell.length_b   1.000
_cell.length_c   1.000
_cell.angle_alpha   90.00
_cell.angle_beta   90.00
_cell.angle_gamma   90.00
#
_symmetry.space_group_name_H-M   'P 1'
#
loop_
_entity.id
_entity.type
_entity.pdbx_description
1 polymer ?
#
loop_
_entity_poly.entity_id
_entity_poly.type
_entity_poly.pdbx_seq_one_letter_code
_entity_poly.pdbx_strand_id
1 'polypeptide(L)'
;MASSNKACAAALLLLLALVAATAADAAKSIASEPTVTPWTAEVDESATCMGSLLALSPCLPFFRDAGTSKAPAGCCEGLGDIVQDQPACLCHIFNHTLERAIGVDIPVDRALGLLSNVCGRTPPEDLMTSCGDGVPVPPLYMCPAPSA
;
A
#
# COMPACT_ATOMS: atom_id res chain seq x y z
N MET A 1 -16.25 -54.65 10.51
CA MET A 1 -16.59 -53.70 11.59
C MET A 1 -17.08 -52.41 10.96
N ALA A 2 -18.39 -52.17 11.02
CA ALA A 2 -19.06 -50.95 10.59
C ALA A 2 -19.41 -50.12 11.83
N SER A 3 -19.18 -48.80 11.82
CA SER A 3 -19.77 -47.82 12.74
C SER A 3 -19.39 -46.42 12.23
N SER A 4 -20.26 -45.61 11.62
CA SER A 4 -21.40 -44.83 12.17
C SER A 4 -21.00 -43.64 13.05
N ASN A 5 -20.64 -42.50 12.43
CA ASN A 5 -20.52 -41.19 13.11
C ASN A 5 -21.56 -40.19 12.57
N LYS A 6 -22.82 -40.59 12.67
CA LYS A 6 -23.99 -39.72 12.55
C LYS A 6 -24.16 -38.96 13.88
N ALA A 7 -23.27 -38.02 14.17
CA ALA A 7 -23.28 -37.29 15.45
C ALA A 7 -22.87 -35.81 15.37
N CYS A 8 -22.66 -35.23 14.19
CA CYS A 8 -22.30 -33.80 14.05
C CYS A 8 -23.50 -32.91 13.67
N ALA A 9 -24.73 -33.40 13.79
CA ALA A 9 -25.93 -32.63 13.43
C ALA A 9 -26.65 -32.01 14.63
N ALA A 10 -26.31 -32.39 15.87
CA ALA A 10 -27.03 -31.96 17.06
C ALA A 10 -26.42 -30.70 17.73
N ALA A 11 -25.19 -30.32 17.39
CA ALA A 11 -24.50 -29.19 18.03
C ALA A 11 -24.90 -27.81 17.48
N LEU A 12 -25.44 -27.75 16.26
CA LEU A 12 -25.76 -26.47 15.59
C LEU A 12 -27.05 -25.79 16.09
N LEU A 13 -27.92 -26.50 16.82
CA LEU A 13 -29.25 -25.99 17.19
C LEU A 13 -29.31 -25.27 18.55
N LEU A 14 -28.23 -25.27 19.34
CA LEU A 14 -28.23 -24.73 20.70
C LEU A 14 -27.75 -23.27 20.84
N LEU A 15 -27.20 -22.66 19.80
CA LEU A 15 -26.60 -21.31 19.89
C LEU A 15 -27.51 -20.15 19.43
N LEU A 16 -28.70 -20.43 18.88
CA LEU A 16 -29.58 -19.42 18.26
C LEU A 16 -30.63 -18.80 19.21
N ALA A 17 -30.55 -19.00 20.53
CA ALA A 17 -31.67 -18.71 21.44
C ALA A 17 -31.43 -17.63 22.52
N LEU A 18 -30.56 -16.64 22.33
CA LEU A 18 -30.45 -15.50 23.28
C LEU A 18 -30.61 -14.13 22.62
N VAL A 19 -31.82 -13.85 22.15
CA VAL A 19 -32.36 -12.48 22.00
C VAL A 19 -33.54 -12.34 22.94
N ALA A 20 -33.41 -11.46 23.94
CA ALA A 20 -34.48 -10.58 24.42
C ALA A 20 -33.99 -9.58 25.48
N ALA A 21 -34.06 -8.29 25.10
CA ALA A 21 -34.54 -7.15 25.88
C ALA A 21 -33.82 -6.70 27.17
N THR A 22 -33.28 -5.47 27.14
CA THR A 22 -33.61 -4.44 28.15
C THR A 22 -33.82 -3.09 27.45
N ALA A 23 -34.80 -2.33 27.94
CA ALA A 23 -35.31 -1.09 27.39
C ALA A 23 -35.08 0.09 28.36
N ALA A 24 -35.13 1.31 27.79
CA ALA A 24 -35.19 2.65 28.43
C ALA A 24 -33.91 3.10 29.16
N ASP A 25 -33.43 4.35 29.08
CA ASP A 25 -34.09 5.67 29.12
C ASP A 25 -33.23 6.70 28.32
N ALA A 26 -33.82 7.50 27.44
CA ALA A 26 -34.40 8.83 27.66
C ALA A 26 -33.41 10.01 27.48
N ALA A 27 -33.73 10.77 26.42
CA ALA A 27 -33.84 12.22 26.38
C ALA A 27 -32.63 13.09 25.97
N LYS A 28 -32.93 13.85 24.90
CA LYS A 28 -32.51 15.23 24.61
C LYS A 28 -31.09 15.38 24.09
N SER A 29 -30.92 15.84 22.84
CA SER A 29 -30.77 17.29 22.58
C SER A 29 -30.37 17.61 21.12
N ILE A 30 -31.04 18.66 20.60
CA ILE A 30 -30.67 19.68 19.60
C ILE A 30 -30.44 19.31 18.13
N ALA A 31 -31.16 20.07 17.32
CA ALA A 31 -31.09 20.24 15.88
C ALA A 31 -29.79 20.91 15.40
N SER A 32 -29.61 20.90 14.07
CA SER A 32 -28.74 21.78 13.26
C SER A 32 -27.25 21.38 13.30
N GLU A 33 -26.47 21.20 12.24
CA GLU A 33 -26.45 21.45 10.78
C GLU A 33 -25.35 20.52 10.20
N PRO A 34 -25.23 20.28 8.88
CA PRO A 34 -24.12 19.52 8.34
C PRO A 34 -22.84 20.34 8.43
N THR A 35 -22.07 20.17 9.51
CA THR A 35 -20.69 20.67 9.56
C THR A 35 -19.85 19.73 8.72
N VAL A 36 -19.41 20.22 7.55
CA VAL A 36 -18.33 19.63 6.78
C VAL A 36 -17.08 19.71 7.63
N THR A 37 -16.78 18.66 8.39
CA THR A 37 -15.47 18.50 9.03
C THR A 37 -14.44 18.29 7.93
N PRO A 38 -13.40 19.13 7.83
CA PRO A 38 -12.25 18.83 6.99
C PRO A 38 -11.66 17.50 7.45
N TRP A 39 -11.43 16.59 6.50
CA TRP A 39 -10.81 15.30 6.78
C TRP A 39 -9.37 15.55 7.21
N THR A 40 -9.10 15.59 8.51
CA THR A 40 -7.76 15.31 9.03
C THR A 40 -7.69 13.82 9.32
N ALA A 41 -7.74 13.01 8.26
CA ALA A 41 -7.08 11.71 8.33
C ALA A 41 -5.59 12.03 8.31
N GLU A 42 -4.95 12.00 9.45
CA GLU A 42 -3.50 11.83 9.53
C GLU A 42 -3.17 10.49 8.89
N VAL A 43 -3.00 10.50 7.57
CA VAL A 43 -2.36 9.40 6.85
C VAL A 43 -0.93 9.42 7.35
N ASP A 44 -0.56 8.42 8.15
CA ASP A 44 0.84 8.15 8.40
C ASP A 44 1.45 7.79 7.04
N GLU A 45 2.13 8.76 6.41
CA GLU A 45 2.81 8.60 5.11
C GLU A 45 3.87 7.49 5.17
N SER A 46 4.27 7.06 6.37
CA SER A 46 5.10 5.87 6.61
C SER A 46 4.36 4.55 6.38
N ALA A 47 3.02 4.54 6.35
CA ALA A 47 2.21 3.35 6.15
C ALA A 47 2.00 2.99 4.66
N THR A 48 2.35 3.88 3.73
CA THR A 48 2.14 3.67 2.28
C THR A 48 3.35 4.04 1.45
N CYS A 49 3.48 3.40 0.30
CA CYS A 49 4.59 3.68 -0.60
C CYS A 49 4.35 4.87 -1.55
N MET A 50 3.12 5.41 -1.65
CA MET A 50 2.83 6.45 -2.63
C MET A 50 3.67 7.70 -2.39
N GLY A 51 3.67 8.26 -1.18
CA GLY A 51 4.44 9.46 -0.84
C GLY A 51 5.92 9.33 -1.22
N SER A 52 6.55 8.21 -0.84
CA SER A 52 7.93 7.87 -1.21
C SER A 52 8.11 7.81 -2.73
N LEU A 53 7.24 7.10 -3.45
CA LEU A 53 7.36 6.94 -4.91
C LEU A 53 7.10 8.24 -5.69
N LEU A 54 6.36 9.20 -5.13
CA LEU A 54 6.20 10.54 -5.73
C LEU A 54 7.55 11.30 -5.82
N ALA A 55 8.52 10.97 -4.97
CA ALA A 55 9.88 11.53 -5.06
C ALA A 55 10.57 11.15 -6.39
N LEU A 56 10.07 10.14 -7.12
CA LEU A 56 10.53 9.78 -8.46
C LEU A 56 9.84 10.53 -9.59
N SER A 57 8.91 11.43 -9.31
CA SER A 57 8.27 12.25 -10.35
C SER A 57 9.29 12.96 -11.27
N PRO A 58 10.44 13.48 -10.80
CA PRO A 58 11.45 14.06 -11.69
C PRO A 58 12.15 13.02 -12.57
N CYS A 59 12.09 11.72 -12.21
CA CYS A 59 12.68 10.62 -12.97
C CYS A 59 11.78 10.10 -14.09
N LEU A 60 10.50 10.46 -14.15
CA LEU A 60 9.58 9.95 -15.19
C LEU A 60 10.08 10.19 -16.63
N PRO A 61 10.67 11.36 -16.99
CA PRO A 61 11.26 11.54 -18.31
C PRO A 61 12.45 10.62 -18.56
N PHE A 62 13.18 10.23 -17.50
CA PHE A 62 14.17 9.17 -17.60
C PHE A 62 13.45 7.91 -18.07
N PHE A 63 12.53 7.36 -17.28
CA PHE A 63 11.92 6.06 -17.59
C PHE A 63 11.33 5.91 -19.01
N ARG A 64 10.76 6.98 -19.57
CA ARG A 64 10.05 6.94 -20.85
C ARG A 64 10.93 7.02 -22.09
N ASP A 65 12.04 7.75 -22.05
CA ASP A 65 12.82 8.07 -23.25
C ASP A 65 14.10 7.25 -23.31
N ALA A 66 14.13 6.10 -23.98
CA ALA A 66 15.33 5.23 -24.06
C ALA A 66 16.65 5.95 -24.45
N GLY A 67 16.59 7.11 -25.12
CA GLY A 67 17.74 7.94 -25.46
C GLY A 67 18.32 8.80 -24.32
N THR A 68 17.64 8.97 -23.18
CA THR A 68 18.19 9.78 -22.08
C THR A 68 19.16 9.00 -21.20
N SER A 69 20.40 9.47 -21.16
CA SER A 69 21.50 8.89 -20.39
C SER A 69 21.80 9.65 -19.08
N LYS A 70 21.10 10.76 -18.83
CA LYS A 70 21.24 11.56 -17.60
C LYS A 70 19.91 11.69 -16.88
N ALA A 71 19.97 11.63 -15.56
CA ALA A 71 18.84 11.91 -14.70
C ALA A 71 18.47 13.40 -14.77
N PRO A 72 17.18 13.77 -14.84
CA PRO A 72 16.72 15.14 -14.66
C PRO A 72 17.09 15.68 -13.28
N ALA A 73 17.06 17.00 -13.12
CA ALA A 73 17.30 17.64 -11.82
C ALA A 73 16.33 17.11 -10.74
N GLY A 74 16.84 16.84 -9.54
CA GLY A 74 16.07 16.30 -8.42
C GLY A 74 15.78 14.79 -8.48
N CYS A 75 15.97 14.13 -9.62
CA CYS A 75 15.65 12.71 -9.76
C CYS A 75 16.50 11.80 -8.84
N CYS A 76 17.82 11.98 -8.82
CA CYS A 76 18.70 11.14 -7.98
C CYS A 76 18.60 11.48 -6.48
N GLU A 77 18.13 12.67 -6.13
CA GLU A 77 17.85 13.05 -4.75
C GLU A 77 16.63 12.29 -4.25
N GLY A 78 15.48 12.42 -4.93
CA GLY A 78 14.27 11.70 -4.56
C GLY A 78 14.41 10.18 -4.62
N LEU A 79 15.20 9.63 -5.55
CA LEU A 79 15.55 8.21 -5.55
C LEU A 79 16.40 7.82 -4.34
N GLY A 80 17.32 8.71 -3.92
CA GLY A 80 18.12 8.53 -2.72
C GLY A 80 17.27 8.48 -1.46
N ASP A 81 16.29 9.37 -1.34
CA ASP A 81 15.39 9.43 -0.19
C ASP A 81 14.61 8.11 -0.02
N ILE A 82 14.11 7.53 -1.12
CA ILE A 82 13.42 6.23 -1.08
C ILE A 82 14.36 5.11 -0.62
N VAL A 83 15.58 5.07 -1.14
CA VAL A 83 16.57 4.04 -0.77
C VAL A 83 16.90 4.10 0.72
N GLN A 84 16.92 5.30 1.30
CA GLN A 84 17.28 5.52 2.69
C GLN A 84 16.09 5.28 3.63
N ASP A 85 14.91 5.79 3.29
CA ASP A 85 13.78 5.86 4.20
C ASP A 85 12.81 4.68 4.02
N GLN A 86 12.55 4.27 2.78
CA GLN A 86 11.56 3.22 2.46
C GLN A 86 12.01 2.34 1.27
N PRO A 87 13.14 1.62 1.36
CA PRO A 87 13.70 0.86 0.24
C PRO A 87 12.77 -0.23 -0.28
N ALA A 88 11.93 -0.81 0.59
CA ALA A 88 10.92 -1.79 0.22
C ALA A 88 9.94 -1.27 -0.85
N CYS A 89 9.69 0.04 -0.90
CA CYS A 89 8.78 0.64 -1.89
C CYS A 89 9.30 0.54 -3.32
N LEU A 90 10.61 0.37 -3.52
CA LEU A 90 11.17 0.09 -4.85
C LEU A 90 10.67 -1.24 -5.43
N CYS A 91 10.20 -2.18 -4.60
CA CYS A 91 9.56 -3.39 -5.08
C CYS A 91 8.32 -3.11 -5.96
N HIS A 92 7.63 -1.97 -5.76
CA HIS A 92 6.52 -1.60 -6.65
C HIS A 92 6.97 -1.25 -8.06
N ILE A 93 8.22 -0.82 -8.22
CA ILE A 93 8.83 -0.60 -9.54
C ILE A 93 9.23 -1.94 -10.14
N PHE A 94 9.97 -2.76 -9.38
CA PHE A 94 10.46 -4.06 -9.86
C PHE A 94 9.34 -5.06 -10.17
N ASN A 95 8.22 -5.00 -9.45
CA ASN A 95 7.05 -5.86 -9.66
C ASN A 95 6.01 -5.24 -10.63
N HIS A 96 6.37 -4.13 -11.30
CA HIS A 96 5.51 -3.39 -12.23
C HIS A 96 4.19 -2.88 -11.62
N THR A 97 4.09 -2.81 -10.28
CA THR A 97 2.88 -2.35 -9.57
C THR A 97 2.68 -0.85 -9.75
N LEU A 98 3.75 -0.06 -9.67
CA LEU A 98 3.68 1.39 -9.87
C LEU A 98 3.26 1.73 -11.31
N GLU A 99 3.88 1.09 -12.31
CA GLU A 99 3.53 1.24 -13.73
C GLU A 99 2.03 1.03 -13.96
N ARG A 100 1.48 -0.08 -13.43
CA ARG A 100 0.03 -0.37 -13.52
C ARG A 100 -0.83 0.67 -12.80
N ALA A 101 -0.35 1.21 -11.68
CA ALA A 101 -1.08 2.17 -10.88
C ALA A 101 -1.16 3.56 -11.53
N ILE A 102 -0.07 4.03 -12.15
CA ILE A 102 -0.01 5.38 -12.75
C ILE A 102 -0.19 5.40 -14.26
N GLY A 103 -0.22 4.23 -14.91
CA GLY A 103 -0.40 4.12 -16.37
C GLY A 103 0.78 4.66 -17.18
N VAL A 104 1.99 4.63 -16.62
CA VAL A 104 3.23 5.08 -17.27
C VAL A 104 4.21 3.93 -17.30
N ASP A 105 4.73 3.61 -18.49
CA ASP A 105 5.76 2.59 -18.71
C ASP A 105 7.02 2.92 -17.89
N ILE A 106 7.44 1.97 -17.06
CA ILE A 106 8.66 2.03 -16.25
C ILE A 106 9.42 0.72 -16.48
N PRO A 107 10.24 0.65 -17.53
CA PRO A 107 10.97 -0.56 -17.85
C PRO A 107 11.98 -0.85 -16.74
N VAL A 108 11.88 -2.04 -16.14
CA VAL A 108 12.66 -2.43 -14.95
C VAL A 108 14.16 -2.33 -15.18
N ASP A 109 14.66 -2.74 -16.35
CA ASP A 109 16.08 -2.59 -16.72
C ASP A 109 16.55 -1.12 -16.64
N ARG A 110 15.70 -0.20 -17.09
CA ARG A 110 15.96 1.24 -17.06
C ARG A 110 15.90 1.79 -15.63
N ALA A 111 15.02 1.25 -14.78
CA ALA A 111 14.98 1.58 -13.36
C ALA A 111 16.24 1.11 -12.61
N LEU A 112 16.72 -0.10 -12.87
CA LEU A 112 18.00 -0.59 -12.35
C LEU A 112 19.18 0.25 -12.88
N GLY A 113 19.15 0.60 -14.17
CA GLY A 113 20.14 1.47 -14.79
C GLY A 113 20.17 2.86 -14.16
N LEU A 114 19.01 3.44 -13.85
CA LEU A 114 18.91 4.70 -13.12
C LEU A 114 19.56 4.59 -11.75
N LEU A 115 19.19 3.56 -10.99
CA LEU A 115 19.64 3.33 -9.63
C LEU A 115 21.16 3.19 -9.58
N SER A 116 21.72 2.23 -10.31
CA SER A 116 23.14 1.86 -10.21
C SER A 116 24.05 2.73 -11.07
N ASN A 117 23.72 2.92 -12.34
CA ASN A 117 24.66 3.52 -13.30
C ASN A 117 24.57 5.05 -13.35
N VAL A 118 23.38 5.62 -13.13
CA VAL A 118 23.15 7.06 -13.29
C VAL A 118 23.21 7.78 -11.95
N CYS A 119 22.52 7.26 -10.93
CA CYS A 119 22.46 7.89 -9.60
C CYS A 119 23.47 7.29 -8.60
N GLY A 120 24.06 6.12 -8.90
CA GLY A 120 25.02 5.46 -8.02
C GLY A 120 24.45 5.13 -6.64
N ARG A 121 23.18 4.68 -6.59
CA ARG A 121 22.48 4.27 -5.37
C ARG A 121 22.55 2.77 -5.22
N THR A 122 22.80 2.33 -4.01
CA THR A 122 22.89 0.90 -3.65
C THR A 122 21.75 0.60 -2.69
N PRO A 123 20.72 -0.14 -3.11
CA PRO A 123 19.69 -0.59 -2.19
C PRO A 123 20.26 -1.67 -1.24
N PRO A 124 19.54 -2.03 -0.16
CA PRO A 124 19.87 -3.19 0.65
C PRO A 124 20.09 -4.45 -0.20
N GLU A 125 21.08 -5.27 0.14
CA GLU A 125 21.51 -6.43 -0.65
C GLU A 125 20.38 -7.45 -0.88
N ASP A 126 19.51 -7.63 0.11
CA ASP A 126 18.38 -8.56 0.06
C ASP A 126 17.11 -7.96 -0.57
N LEU A 127 17.13 -6.69 -1.00
CA LEU A 127 15.92 -6.01 -1.46
C LEU A 127 15.27 -6.75 -2.63
N MET A 128 16.04 -7.09 -3.67
CA MET A 128 15.49 -7.77 -4.85
C MET A 128 14.93 -9.15 -4.53
N THR A 129 15.61 -9.90 -3.66
CA THR A 129 15.16 -11.21 -3.15
C THR A 129 13.85 -11.06 -2.39
N SER A 130 13.78 -10.09 -1.47
CA SER A 130 12.58 -9.80 -0.68
C SER A 130 11.37 -9.41 -1.55
N CYS A 131 11.59 -8.71 -2.67
CA CYS A 131 10.52 -8.37 -3.61
C CYS A 131 9.89 -9.60 -4.27
N GLY A 132 10.65 -10.70 -4.39
CA GLY A 132 10.23 -11.97 -5.00
C GLY A 132 9.68 -13.00 -4.01
N ASP A 133 10.12 -12.97 -2.75
CA ASP A 133 9.75 -13.96 -1.72
C ASP A 133 8.39 -13.70 -1.06
N GLY A 134 7.62 -12.72 -1.54
CA GLY A 134 6.33 -12.36 -0.96
C GLY A 134 6.43 -11.69 0.41
N VAL A 135 7.60 -11.09 0.72
CA VAL A 135 7.75 -10.23 1.90
C VAL A 135 6.73 -9.09 1.79
N PRO A 136 5.99 -8.76 2.86
CA PRO A 136 5.02 -7.69 2.82
C PRO A 136 5.67 -6.34 2.46
N VAL A 137 5.24 -5.77 1.33
CA VAL A 137 5.59 -4.39 0.93
C VAL A 137 4.44 -3.49 1.33
N PRO A 138 4.69 -2.31 1.95
CA PRO A 138 3.62 -1.34 2.21
C PRO A 138 2.84 -1.05 0.93
N PRO A 139 1.51 -0.99 0.97
CA PRO A 139 0.72 -0.80 -0.24
C PRO A 139 0.92 0.61 -0.81
N LEU A 140 0.57 0.77 -2.08
CA LEU A 140 0.62 2.09 -2.72
C LEU A 140 -0.33 3.07 -2.05
N TYR A 141 -1.60 2.69 -1.93
CA TYR A 141 -2.61 3.53 -1.31
C TYR A 141 -3.29 2.77 -0.18
N MET A 142 -3.71 3.50 0.85
CA MET A 142 -4.70 3.03 1.80
C MET A 142 -6.07 3.46 1.28
N CYS A 143 -6.97 2.52 1.03
CA CYS A 143 -8.38 2.88 0.95
C CYS A 143 -8.90 3.05 2.38
N PRO A 144 -9.56 4.16 2.72
CA PRO A 144 -10.33 4.23 3.95
C PRO A 144 -11.32 3.06 3.98
N ALA A 145 -11.32 2.28 5.06
CA ALA A 145 -12.32 1.24 5.24
C ALA A 145 -13.72 1.89 5.21
N PRO A 146 -14.70 1.34 4.47
CA PRO A 146 -16.05 1.87 4.53
C PRO A 146 -16.54 1.77 5.99
N SER A 147 -16.99 2.88 6.55
CA SER A 147 -17.67 2.89 7.85
C SER A 147 -18.97 2.08 7.69
N ALA A 148 -19.15 1.07 8.54
CA ALA A 148 -20.34 0.24 8.59
C ALA A 148 -21.54 1.01 9.16
#